data_AF-A0AAE0C0C8-F1
#
_entry.id   AF-A0AAE0C0C8-F1
#
_cell.length_a   1.000
_cell.length_b   1.000
_cell.length_c   1.000
_cell.angle_alpha   90.00
_cell.angle_beta   90.00
_cell.angle_gamma   90.00
#
_symmetry.space_group_name_H-M   'P 1'
#
loop_
_entity.id
_entity.type
_entity.pdbx_description
1 polymer ?
#
loop_
_entity_poly.entity_id
_entity_poly.type
_entity_poly.pdbx_seq_one_letter_code
_entity_poly.pdbx_strand_id
1 'polypeptide(L)'
;MNDLTMLPAFNPLPQHEDGCAAPLAATVSADQTLRLWDTTQKECFAVESFLSSLPAGPYTAVAPLPSTDAAFSQLCIAANFEGVMQIWGVDDDPAFGLRTRLLAHTSE
;
A
#
# COMPACT_ATOMS: atom_id res chain seq x y z
N MET A 1 14.59 8.84 -20.01
CA MET A 1 13.47 7.93 -20.34
C MET A 1 12.85 7.60 -19.00
N ASN A 2 11.81 8.34 -18.61
CA ASN A 2 11.21 8.22 -17.28
C ASN A 2 10.33 6.97 -17.30
N ASP A 3 10.90 5.86 -16.87
CA ASP A 3 10.20 4.59 -16.73
C ASP A 3 9.27 4.67 -15.52
N LEU A 4 8.08 5.22 -15.75
CA LEU A 4 6.96 5.24 -14.82
C LEU A 4 6.20 3.93 -14.98
N THR A 5 6.78 2.81 -14.55
CA THR A 5 5.99 1.59 -14.36
C THR A 5 5.07 1.81 -13.17
N MET A 6 3.92 2.47 -13.42
CA MET A 6 2.83 2.57 -12.46
C MET A 6 1.92 1.38 -12.69
N LEU A 7 1.98 0.38 -11.82
CA LEU A 7 0.97 -0.67 -11.79
C LEU A 7 -0.02 -0.30 -10.67
N PRO A 8 -1.22 0.19 -11.01
CA PRO A 8 -2.22 0.54 -10.01
C PRO A 8 -2.87 -0.74 -9.48
N ALA A 9 -2.86 -0.90 -8.15
CA ALA A 9 -3.84 -1.75 -7.50
C ALA A 9 -5.07 -0.92 -7.18
N PHE A 10 -6.16 -1.16 -7.91
CA PHE A 10 -7.47 -0.68 -7.52
C PHE A 10 -8.03 -1.63 -6.46
N ASN A 11 -8.39 -1.07 -5.31
CA ASN A 11 -9.09 -1.80 -4.28
C ASN A 11 -10.54 -1.32 -4.17
N PRO A 12 -11.48 -1.84 -4.98
CA PRO A 12 -12.88 -1.72 -4.64
C PRO A 12 -13.19 -2.81 -3.60
N LEU A 13 -12.91 -2.55 -2.32
CA LEU A 13 -13.46 -3.42 -1.27
C LEU A 13 -14.96 -3.14 -1.11
N PRO A 14 -15.74 -4.14 -0.68
CA PRO A 14 -17.16 -3.98 -0.43
C PRO A 14 -17.36 -2.86 0.58
N GLN A 15 -18.29 -1.95 0.26
CA GLN A 15 -18.79 -0.99 1.22
C GLN A 15 -19.31 -1.78 2.42
N HIS A 16 -18.65 -1.64 3.58
CA HIS A 16 -19.30 -2.01 4.83
C HIS A 16 -20.62 -1.25 4.84
N GLU A 17 -21.72 -1.95 5.15
CA GLU A 17 -23.10 -1.48 4.97
C GLU A 17 -23.45 -0.24 5.85
N ASP A 18 -22.45 0.26 6.58
CA ASP A 18 -22.41 1.45 7.43
C ASP A 18 -21.40 2.51 6.93
N GLY A 19 -21.31 2.75 5.61
CA GLY A 19 -21.03 4.09 5.04
C GLY A 19 -19.71 4.84 5.31
N CYS A 20 -18.65 4.27 5.92
CA CYS A 20 -17.50 5.09 6.33
C CYS A 20 -16.10 4.45 6.13
N ALA A 21 -15.80 3.93 4.95
CA ALA A 21 -14.40 3.69 4.57
C ALA A 21 -14.16 4.26 3.17
N ALA A 22 -13.32 5.30 3.07
CA ALA A 22 -12.98 5.91 1.80
C ALA A 22 -12.22 4.89 0.93
N PRO A 23 -12.54 4.77 -0.38
CA PRO A 23 -11.78 3.92 -1.28
C PRO A 23 -10.33 4.41 -1.37
N LEU A 24 -9.39 3.57 -0.98
CA LEU A 24 -7.95 3.85 -1.10
C LEU A 24 -7.37 3.14 -2.34
N ALA A 25 -6.37 3.77 -2.94
CA ALA A 25 -5.57 3.16 -3.99
C ALA A 25 -4.11 3.07 -3.56
N ALA A 26 -3.41 2.07 -4.09
CA ALA A 26 -1.99 1.87 -3.87
C ALA A 26 -1.25 1.75 -5.20
N THR A 27 -0.09 2.38 -5.29
CA THR A 27 0.79 2.34 -6.47
C THR A 27 2.22 2.14 -6.03
N VAL A 28 2.97 1.34 -6.78
CA VAL A 28 4.42 1.18 -6.61
C VAL A 28 5.16 1.84 -7.76
N SER A 29 6.39 2.23 -7.51
CA SER A 29 7.21 2.96 -8.47
C SER A 29 8.67 2.48 -8.46
N ALA A 30 9.33 2.64 -9.60
CA ALA A 30 10.76 2.35 -9.77
C ALA A 30 11.67 3.22 -8.88
N ASP A 31 11.15 4.33 -8.33
CA ASP A 31 11.81 5.14 -7.30
C ASP A 31 11.88 4.47 -5.92
N GLN A 32 11.52 3.18 -5.82
CA GLN A 32 11.51 2.38 -4.59
C GLN A 32 10.51 2.89 -3.55
N THR A 33 9.39 3.47 -4.02
CA THR A 33 8.32 3.93 -3.14
C THR A 33 6.99 3.20 -3.37
N LEU A 34 6.27 3.00 -2.27
CA LEU A 34 4.83 2.74 -2.23
C LEU A 34 4.12 4.08 -1.99
N ARG A 35 3.11 4.38 -2.78
CA ARG A 35 2.27 5.57 -2.62
C ARG A 35 0.84 5.16 -2.37
N LEU A 36 0.23 5.75 -1.36
CA LEU A 36 -1.16 5.51 -1.01
C LEU A 36 -1.97 6.78 -1.22
N TRP A 37 -3.19 6.57 -1.71
CA TRP A 37 -4.05 7.63 -2.22
C TRP A 37 -5.43 7.51 -1.59
N ASP A 38 -5.94 8.62 -1.07
CA ASP A 38 -7.36 8.77 -0.78
C ASP A 38 -8.02 9.20 -2.09
N THR A 39 -8.84 8.32 -2.67
CA THR A 39 -9.47 8.60 -3.97
C THR A 39 -10.70 9.50 -3.85
N THR A 40 -11.26 9.67 -2.64
CA THR A 40 -12.32 10.64 -2.34
C THR A 40 -11.74 12.05 -2.28
N GLN A 41 -10.65 12.23 -1.55
CA GLN A 41 -9.97 13.52 -1.42
C GLN A 41 -9.04 13.84 -2.59
N LYS A 42 -8.73 12.84 -3.43
CA LYS A 42 -7.84 12.94 -4.60
C LYS A 42 -6.42 13.36 -4.22
N GLU A 43 -5.94 12.86 -3.08
CA GLU A 43 -4.64 13.21 -2.54
C GLU A 43 -3.78 11.97 -2.27
N CYS A 44 -2.46 12.15 -2.37
CA CYS A 44 -1.50 11.18 -1.87
C CYS A 44 -1.26 11.49 -0.40
N PHE A 45 -1.77 10.65 0.49
CA PHE A 45 -1.62 10.87 1.94
C PHE A 45 -0.34 10.23 2.48
N ALA A 46 0.26 9.27 1.76
CA ALA A 46 1.50 8.62 2.19
C ALA A 46 2.43 8.23 1.02
N VAL A 47 3.73 8.38 1.26
CA VAL A 47 4.82 7.93 0.39
C VAL A 47 5.83 7.20 1.26
N GLU A 48 5.87 5.89 1.12
CA GLU A 48 6.72 5.00 1.93
C GLU A 48 7.87 4.47 1.10
N SER A 49 9.07 4.44 1.69
CA SER A 49 10.24 3.82 1.06
C SER A 49 10.27 2.33 1.39
N PHE A 50 10.50 1.49 0.39
CA PHE A 50 10.76 0.07 0.66
C PHE A 50 12.07 -0.10 1.42
N LEU A 51 12.13 -1.11 2.30
CA LEU A 51 13.35 -1.45 3.03
C LEU A 51 14.55 -1.65 2.10
N SER A 52 15.54 -0.75 2.21
CA SER A 52 16.79 -0.78 1.44
C SER A 52 17.77 -1.88 1.88
N SER A 53 17.50 -2.53 3.01
CA SER A 53 18.29 -3.65 3.52
C SER A 53 17.95 -4.99 2.85
N LEU A 54 16.90 -5.05 2.04
CA LEU A 54 16.47 -6.25 1.31
C LEU A 54 17.01 -6.24 -0.13
N PRO A 55 17.07 -7.40 -0.81
CA PRO A 55 17.51 -7.48 -2.21
C PRO A 55 16.85 -6.42 -3.08
N ALA A 56 17.71 -5.62 -3.72
CA ALA A 56 17.30 -4.47 -4.51
C ALA A 56 16.76 -4.91 -5.86
N GLY A 57 15.49 -4.61 -6.11
CA GLY A 57 14.83 -4.83 -7.39
C GLY A 57 13.60 -3.94 -7.51
N PRO A 58 13.14 -3.61 -8.72
CA PRO A 58 11.95 -2.78 -8.87
C PRO A 58 10.73 -3.54 -8.34
N TYR A 59 9.97 -2.88 -7.46
CA TYR A 59 8.65 -3.35 -7.08
C TYR A 59 7.72 -3.13 -8.27
N THR A 60 7.15 -4.21 -8.78
CA THR A 60 6.33 -4.18 -9.99
C THR A 60 4.89 -4.52 -9.70
N ALA A 61 4.61 -5.32 -8.68
CA ALA A 61 3.24 -5.68 -8.34
C ALA A 61 2.84 -5.04 -7.01
N VAL A 62 1.59 -4.57 -6.96
CA VAL A 62 0.89 -4.29 -5.72
C VAL A 62 -0.50 -4.92 -5.79
N ALA A 63 -1.00 -5.41 -4.67
CA ALA A 63 -2.34 -5.97 -4.57
C ALA A 63 -2.95 -5.68 -3.20
N PRO A 64 -4.27 -5.46 -3.10
CA PRO A 64 -4.94 -5.41 -1.82
C PRO A 64 -4.98 -6.80 -1.17
N LEU A 65 -4.95 -6.82 0.15
CA LEU A 65 -5.16 -8.03 0.95
C LEU A 65 -6.43 -7.86 1.79
N PRO A 66 -7.18 -8.94 2.04
CA PRO A 66 -8.27 -8.89 3.00
C PRO A 66 -7.69 -8.58 4.39
N SER A 67 -8.23 -7.56 5.07
CA SER A 67 -7.92 -7.37 6.48
C SER A 67 -8.81 -8.28 7.33
N THR A 68 -8.19 -9.01 8.25
CA THR A 68 -8.88 -9.70 9.34
C THR A 68 -8.56 -9.07 10.69
N ASP A 69 -7.77 -7.99 10.70
CA ASP A 69 -7.27 -7.35 11.90
C ASP A 69 -8.05 -6.07 12.17
N ALA A 70 -8.58 -5.91 13.38
CA ALA A 70 -9.27 -4.69 13.79
C ALA A 70 -8.33 -3.48 13.87
N ALA A 71 -7.02 -3.69 13.96
CA ALA A 71 -6.03 -2.62 14.02
C ALA A 71 -5.77 -1.95 12.65
N PHE A 72 -6.02 -2.64 11.54
CA PHE A 72 -5.79 -2.10 10.20
C PHE A 72 -7.04 -2.25 9.35
N SER A 73 -7.63 -1.13 8.93
CA SER A 73 -8.84 -1.13 8.12
C SER A 73 -8.58 -1.66 6.71
N GLN A 74 -7.34 -1.53 6.20
CA GLN A 74 -6.95 -2.03 4.89
C GLN A 74 -5.51 -2.56 4.89
N LEU A 75 -5.24 -3.54 4.02
CA LEU A 75 -3.92 -4.12 3.83
C LEU A 75 -3.55 -4.13 2.34
N CYS A 76 -2.27 -4.00 2.03
CA CYS A 76 -1.74 -4.25 0.70
C CYS A 76 -0.39 -4.97 0.74
N ILE A 77 -0.05 -5.63 -0.35
CA ILE A 77 1.24 -6.28 -0.55
C ILE A 77 1.90 -5.70 -1.78
N ALA A 78 3.20 -5.42 -1.68
CA ALA A 78 4.05 -5.04 -2.80
C ALA A 78 5.12 -6.12 -3.00
N ALA A 79 5.40 -6.48 -4.25
CA ALA A 79 6.41 -7.48 -4.60
C ALA A 79 7.38 -6.97 -5.67
N ASN A 80 8.65 -7.36 -5.55
CA ASN A 80 9.69 -7.05 -6.53
C ASN A 80 10.15 -8.29 -7.32
N PHE A 81 11.00 -8.08 -8.33
CA PHE A 81 11.55 -9.17 -9.16
C PHE A 81 12.46 -10.14 -8.40
N GLU A 82 13.04 -9.74 -7.28
CA GLU A 82 13.90 -10.57 -6.44
C GLU A 82 13.09 -11.51 -5.51
N GLY A 83 11.76 -11.52 -5.65
CA GLY A 83 10.87 -12.31 -4.81
C GLY A 83 10.65 -11.71 -3.42
N VAL A 84 11.16 -10.51 -3.16
CA VAL A 84 10.88 -9.79 -1.92
C VAL A 84 9.44 -9.30 -1.94
N MET A 85 8.72 -9.58 -0.87
CA MET A 85 7.38 -9.05 -0.66
C MET A 85 7.32 -8.26 0.64
N GLN A 86 6.60 -7.14 0.63
CA GLN A 86 6.34 -6.31 1.81
C GLN A 86 4.83 -6.11 1.97
N ILE A 87 4.32 -6.36 3.17
CA ILE A 87 2.92 -6.18 3.54
C ILE A 87 2.78 -4.91 4.37
N TRP A 88 1.89 -4.03 3.93
CA TRP A 88 1.60 -2.76 4.55
C TRP A 88 0.17 -2.73 5.04
N GLY A 89 -0.01 -2.25 6.27
CA GLY A 89 -1.31 -1.94 6.84
C GLY A 89 -1.60 -0.45 6.76
N VAL A 90 -2.88 -0.13 6.58
CA VAL A 90 -3.42 1.21 6.65
C VAL A 90 -4.47 1.24 7.75
N ASP A 91 -4.32 2.19 8.66
CA ASP A 91 -5.25 2.47 9.76
C ASP A 91 -5.75 3.91 9.68
N ASP A 92 -6.97 4.13 10.14
CA ASP A 92 -7.56 5.47 10.26
C ASP A 92 -7.54 5.86 11.75
N ASP A 93 -6.52 6.61 12.14
CA ASP A 93 -6.34 7.07 13.51
C ASP A 93 -7.20 8.33 13.73
N PRO A 94 -8.16 8.34 14.66
CA PRO A 94 -9.04 9.50 14.88
C PRO A 94 -8.29 10.80 15.23
N ALA A 95 -7.08 10.70 15.78
CA ALA A 95 -6.27 11.85 16.17
C ALA A 95 -5.32 12.34 15.07
N PHE A 96 -5.01 11.50 14.08
CA PHE A 96 -3.96 11.77 13.10
C PHE A 96 -4.32 11.48 11.64
N GLY A 97 -5.52 10.94 11.39
CA GLY A 97 -6.00 10.50 10.10
C GLY A 97 -5.38 9.19 9.63
N LEU A 98 -5.39 9.00 8.31
CA LEU A 98 -4.85 7.79 7.66
C LEU A 98 -3.34 7.65 7.90
N ARG A 99 -2.95 6.46 8.34
CA ARG A 99 -1.57 6.09 8.63
C ARG A 99 -1.21 4.80 7.93
N THR A 100 0.10 4.61 7.72
CA THR A 100 0.62 3.39 7.09
C THR A 100 1.70 2.78 7.95
N ARG A 101 1.82 1.46 7.85
CA ARG A 101 2.82 0.70 8.60
C ARG A 101 3.26 -0.55 7.85
N LEU A 102 4.56 -0.79 7.79
CA LEU A 102 5.10 -2.08 7.37
C LEU A 102 4.81 -3.13 8.45
N LEU A 103 4.09 -4.19 8.08
CA LEU A 103 3.67 -5.25 8.98
C LEU A 103 4.53 -6.51 8.87
N ALA A 104 4.92 -6.84 7.64
CA ALA A 104 5.72 -8.02 7.37
C ALA A 104 6.52 -7.85 6.08
N HIS A 105 7.59 -8.61 5.96
CA HIS A 105 8.30 -8.81 4.71
C HIS A 105 8.86 -10.24 4.64
N THR A 106 9.18 -10.72 3.45
CA THR A 106 9.95 -11.96 3.29
C THR A 106 11.35 -11.78 3.87
N SER A 107 11.86 -12.77 4.61
CA SER A 107 13.30 -12.85 4.92
C SER A 107 14.05 -13.47 3.74
N GLU A 108 15.36 -13.25 3.67
CA GLU A 108 16.24 -14.16 2.90
C GLU A 108 16.12 -15.61 3.40
#